data_AF-A0A929A591-F1
#
_entry.id   AF-A0A929A591-F1
#
_cell.length_a   1.000
_cell.length_b   1.000
_cell.length_c   1.000
_cell.angle_alpha   90.00
_cell.angle_beta   90.00
_cell.angle_gamma   90.00
#
_symmetry.space_group_name_H-M   'P 1'
#
loop_
_entity.id
_entity.type
_entity.pdbx_description
1 polymer ?
#
loop_
_entity_poly.entity_id
_entity_poly.type
_entity_poly.pdbx_seq_one_letter_code
_entity_poly.pdbx_strand_id
1 'polypeptide(L)'
;MKPLISQASFFDTESSILGLTYLINYDDLETWYDTQLTYPPTLAYAVGSTLAKIHRGTLDQVSAKTFLSRNDRPSTRRSREHPDFIQSLGQVTPETFGEVTEDGLKFYELLQRYASLEQAIAQLTPLYTPCCLIHNDLRFANLLVHHQWQSQAREHPEEDAAPVRVIDWEKWRWGDPTFDLGRLVAEYLKRWLRSLMASQDVPIEQALRLATTPLEQVQPSIRQLVRGYWHQFPEVTQRFPDFLARVMRFAGWGLIESLRAHVYYYDFPGNVGICQLQVAKSLLCAPDASMPVVFGEDELRLSDTPAIPPLPAPPLPAIEE
;
A
#
# COMPACT_ATOMS: atom_id res chain seq x y z
N MET A 1 0.06 -20.57 15.58
CA MET A 1 0.02 -19.30 14.84
C MET A 1 -0.66 -18.22 15.68
N LYS A 2 0.03 -17.12 16.03
CA LYS A 2 -0.67 -15.96 16.64
C LYS A 2 -1.60 -15.35 15.59
N PRO A 3 -2.79 -14.85 15.97
CA PRO A 3 -3.72 -14.28 15.00
C PRO A 3 -3.09 -13.04 14.35
N LEU A 4 -3.23 -12.92 13.02
CA LEU A 4 -2.71 -11.79 12.23
C LEU A 4 -3.60 -10.53 12.34
N ILE A 5 -4.78 -10.70 12.93
CA ILE A 5 -5.81 -9.67 13.13
C ILE A 5 -6.16 -9.61 14.61
N SER A 6 -6.66 -8.47 15.08
CA SER A 6 -7.15 -8.33 16.45
C SER A 6 -8.38 -9.23 16.69
N GLN A 7 -8.43 -9.88 17.84
CA GLN A 7 -9.56 -10.72 18.22
C GLN A 7 -10.78 -9.84 18.51
N ALA A 8 -11.93 -10.18 17.92
CA ALA A 8 -13.21 -9.58 18.30
C ALA A 8 -13.73 -10.21 19.58
N SER A 9 -14.05 -9.37 20.57
CA SER A 9 -14.61 -9.78 21.87
C SER A 9 -16.10 -9.45 21.98
N PHE A 10 -16.59 -8.50 21.20
CA PHE A 10 -17.96 -7.99 21.27
C PHE A 10 -18.42 -7.45 19.93
N PHE A 11 -19.70 -7.63 19.57
CA PHE A 11 -20.32 -6.96 18.44
C PHE A 11 -21.78 -6.63 18.75
N ASP A 12 -22.12 -5.35 18.68
CA ASP A 12 -23.48 -4.82 18.74
C ASP A 12 -23.88 -4.31 17.35
N THR A 13 -24.83 -5.01 16.74
CA THR A 13 -25.32 -4.68 15.40
C THR A 13 -26.22 -3.44 15.38
N GLU A 14 -26.99 -3.18 16.44
CA GLU A 14 -27.93 -2.04 16.48
C GLU A 14 -27.16 -0.73 16.57
N SER A 15 -26.11 -0.70 17.40
CA SER A 15 -25.25 0.47 17.57
C SER A 15 -24.10 0.53 16.57
N SER A 16 -23.91 -0.50 15.73
CA SER A 16 -22.74 -0.68 14.85
C SER A 16 -21.40 -0.60 15.59
N ILE A 17 -21.31 -1.22 16.78
CA ILE A 17 -20.13 -1.21 17.64
C ILE A 17 -19.43 -2.57 17.60
N LEU A 18 -18.13 -2.55 17.29
CA LEU A 18 -17.25 -3.73 17.35
C LEU A 18 -16.22 -3.53 18.47
N GLY A 19 -16.21 -4.42 19.46
CA GLY A 19 -15.20 -4.49 20.49
C GLY A 19 -14.06 -5.44 20.09
N LEU A 20 -12.85 -4.91 20.05
CA LEU A 20 -11.63 -5.66 19.70
C LEU A 20 -10.67 -5.69 20.89
N THR A 21 -9.86 -6.74 20.98
CA THR A 21 -8.73 -6.77 21.90
C THR A 21 -7.75 -5.66 21.57
N TYR A 22 -7.51 -4.77 22.54
CA TYR A 22 -6.49 -3.74 22.43
C TYR A 22 -5.09 -4.34 22.57
N LEU A 23 -4.20 -4.01 21.63
CA LEU A 23 -2.86 -4.59 21.54
C LEU A 23 -1.82 -3.62 22.15
N ILE A 24 -1.64 -3.69 23.47
CA ILE A 24 -0.85 -2.72 24.28
C ILE A 24 0.63 -2.61 23.85
N ASN A 25 1.20 -3.67 23.29
CA ASN A 25 2.62 -3.72 22.90
C ASN A 25 2.85 -3.43 21.41
N TYR A 26 1.94 -2.69 20.78
CA TYR A 26 2.01 -2.35 19.37
C TYR A 26 1.74 -0.86 19.16
N ASP A 27 2.48 -0.29 18.21
CA ASP A 27 2.23 1.04 17.64
C ASP A 27 1.76 0.89 16.19
N ASP A 28 1.02 1.85 15.66
CA ASP A 28 0.76 1.89 14.22
C ASP A 28 2.04 2.24 13.43
N LEU A 29 2.18 1.64 12.25
CA LEU A 29 3.39 1.72 11.45
C LEU A 29 3.61 3.13 10.88
N GLU A 30 2.55 3.91 10.69
CA GLU A 30 2.66 5.29 10.22
C GLU A 30 3.34 6.17 11.27
N THR A 31 2.83 6.15 12.51
CA THR A 31 3.42 6.83 13.67
C THR A 31 4.85 6.36 13.92
N TRP A 32 5.11 5.05 13.81
CA TRP A 32 6.46 4.49 13.99
C TRP A 32 7.43 5.08 12.96
N TYR A 33 7.08 5.09 11.67
CA TYR A 33 7.93 5.66 10.64
C TYR A 33 8.10 7.17 10.76
N ASP A 34 7.05 7.90 11.16
CA ASP A 34 7.12 9.36 11.35
C ASP A 34 8.01 9.73 12.54
N THR A 35 8.06 8.88 13.55
CA THR A 35 8.93 9.07 14.73
C THR A 35 10.38 8.69 14.45
N GLN A 36 10.60 7.53 13.83
CA GLN A 36 11.95 6.98 13.66
C GLN A 36 12.68 7.53 12.44
N LEU A 37 11.95 8.03 11.43
CA LEU A 37 12.48 8.51 10.14
C LEU A 37 13.44 7.52 9.47
N THR A 38 13.28 6.22 9.75
CA THR A 38 14.02 5.12 9.16
C THR A 38 13.06 4.13 8.54
N TYR A 39 13.49 3.45 7.49
CA TYR A 39 12.68 2.49 6.75
C TYR A 39 13.40 1.13 6.69
N PRO A 40 13.36 0.34 7.78
CA PRO A 40 14.12 -0.91 7.84
C PRO A 40 13.58 -1.95 6.86
N PRO A 41 14.41 -2.48 5.95
CA PRO A 41 13.94 -3.44 4.95
C PRO A 41 13.41 -4.75 5.57
N THR A 42 13.93 -5.14 6.73
CA THR A 42 13.46 -6.31 7.49
C THR A 42 12.01 -6.16 7.98
N LEU A 43 11.61 -4.95 8.40
CA LEU A 43 10.23 -4.66 8.79
C LEU A 43 9.31 -4.72 7.56
N ALA A 44 9.75 -4.13 6.44
CA ALA A 44 9.01 -4.19 5.18
C ALA A 44 8.79 -5.64 4.70
N TYR A 45 9.81 -6.50 4.80
CA TYR A 45 9.69 -7.94 4.52
C TYR A 45 8.61 -8.60 5.39
N ALA A 46 8.59 -8.29 6.68
CA ALA A 46 7.61 -8.85 7.61
C ALA A 46 6.18 -8.38 7.31
N VAL A 47 6.00 -7.11 6.91
CA VAL A 47 4.72 -6.58 6.41
C VAL A 47 4.25 -7.35 5.18
N GLY A 48 5.12 -7.49 4.18
CA GLY A 48 4.80 -8.21 2.95
C GLY A 48 4.44 -9.68 3.20
N SER A 49 5.22 -10.35 4.05
CA SER A 49 4.97 -11.72 4.48
C SER A 49 3.63 -11.85 5.21
N THR A 50 3.30 -10.92 6.10
CA THR A 50 2.05 -10.93 6.86
C THR A 50 0.84 -10.80 5.92
N LEU A 51 0.90 -9.87 4.97
CA LEU A 51 -0.15 -9.68 3.97
C LEU A 51 -0.32 -10.93 3.09
N ALA A 52 0.79 -11.51 2.64
CA ALA A 52 0.78 -12.73 1.85
C ALA A 52 0.15 -13.93 2.57
N LYS A 53 0.36 -14.09 3.89
CA LYS A 53 -0.32 -15.14 4.67
C LYS A 53 -1.85 -15.02 4.59
N ILE A 54 -2.38 -13.79 4.66
CA ILE A 54 -3.83 -13.54 4.60
C ILE A 54 -4.37 -13.86 3.20
N HIS A 55 -3.73 -13.32 2.16
CA HIS A 55 -4.15 -13.54 0.78
C HIS A 55 -4.06 -15.01 0.38
N ARG A 56 -2.93 -15.68 0.67
CA ARG A 56 -2.73 -17.11 0.39
C ARG A 56 -3.71 -17.98 1.16
N GLY A 57 -3.94 -17.67 2.44
CA GLY A 57 -4.87 -18.43 3.29
C GLY A 57 -6.33 -18.33 2.85
N THR A 58 -6.68 -17.32 2.05
CA THR A 58 -8.03 -17.12 1.53
C THR A 58 -8.13 -17.31 0.02
N LEU A 59 -7.05 -17.69 -0.67
CA LEU A 59 -7.04 -17.91 -2.10
C LEU A 59 -8.05 -18.98 -2.50
N ASP A 60 -8.99 -18.59 -3.38
CA ASP A 60 -10.05 -19.42 -3.94
C ASP A 60 -10.90 -20.17 -2.88
N GLN A 61 -10.91 -19.68 -1.64
CA GLN A 61 -11.68 -20.27 -0.54
C GLN A 61 -13.17 -19.94 -0.69
N VAL A 62 -13.90 -20.76 -1.45
CA VAL A 62 -15.32 -20.58 -1.75
C VAL A 62 -16.18 -20.49 -0.48
N SER A 63 -15.85 -21.27 0.56
CA SER A 63 -16.58 -21.25 1.84
C SER A 63 -16.44 -19.91 2.55
N ALA A 64 -15.22 -19.36 2.62
CA ALA A 64 -14.93 -18.05 3.19
C ALA A 64 -15.59 -16.93 2.38
N LYS A 65 -15.45 -16.95 1.04
CA LYS A 65 -16.14 -16.00 0.15
C LYS A 65 -17.64 -16.02 0.38
N THR A 66 -18.24 -17.21 0.38
CA THR A 66 -19.68 -17.38 0.58
C THR A 66 -20.11 -16.86 1.94
N PHE A 67 -19.34 -17.13 3.01
CA PHE A 67 -19.60 -16.64 4.36
C PHE A 67 -19.59 -15.11 4.46
N LEU A 68 -18.55 -14.46 3.93
CA LEU A 68 -18.39 -13.02 4.01
C LEU A 68 -19.45 -12.26 3.18
N SER A 69 -19.88 -12.83 2.05
CA SER A 69 -20.85 -12.20 1.18
C SER A 69 -22.31 -12.58 1.47
N ARG A 70 -22.63 -13.30 2.54
CA ARG A 70 -24.01 -13.81 2.81
C ARG A 70 -25.05 -12.70 2.88
N ASN A 71 -24.68 -11.55 3.44
CA ASN A 71 -25.59 -10.44 3.69
C ASN A 71 -25.53 -9.36 2.60
N ASP A 72 -24.69 -9.55 1.57
CA ASP A 72 -24.54 -8.58 0.49
C ASP A 72 -25.72 -8.65 -0.47
N ARG A 73 -26.28 -7.49 -0.82
CA ARG A 73 -27.19 -7.38 -1.97
C ARG A 73 -26.44 -7.74 -3.26
N PRO A 74 -27.10 -8.27 -4.29
CA PRO A 74 -26.43 -8.64 -5.54
C PRO A 74 -25.64 -7.49 -6.19
N SER A 75 -26.16 -6.26 -6.15
CA SER A 75 -25.46 -5.07 -6.66
C SER A 75 -24.22 -4.70 -5.86
N THR A 76 -24.28 -4.78 -4.53
CA THR A 76 -23.14 -4.50 -3.65
C THR A 76 -22.08 -5.60 -3.75
N ARG A 77 -22.48 -6.85 -3.95
CA ARG A 77 -21.54 -7.96 -4.21
C ARG A 77 -20.78 -7.73 -5.52
N ARG A 78 -21.47 -7.36 -6.61
CA ARG A 78 -20.83 -7.09 -7.89
C ARG A 78 -19.85 -5.92 -7.82
N SER A 79 -20.23 -4.81 -7.19
CA SER A 79 -19.33 -3.66 -7.04
C SER A 79 -18.13 -3.96 -6.15
N ARG A 80 -18.27 -4.85 -5.16
CA ARG A 80 -17.19 -5.36 -4.31
C ARG A 80 -16.29 -6.39 -5.01
N GLU A 81 -16.74 -7.10 -6.02
CA GLU A 81 -15.87 -8.00 -6.77
C GLU A 81 -15.23 -7.30 -7.97
N HIS A 82 -15.94 -6.40 -8.65
CA HIS A 82 -15.43 -5.77 -9.87
C HIS A 82 -15.50 -4.25 -9.73
N PRO A 83 -14.41 -3.60 -9.27
CA PRO A 83 -14.35 -2.15 -9.20
C PRO A 83 -14.36 -1.52 -10.59
N ASP A 84 -15.13 -0.45 -10.74
CA ASP A 84 -15.00 0.46 -11.87
C ASP A 84 -14.08 1.62 -11.46
N PHE A 85 -12.82 1.53 -11.87
CA PHE A 85 -11.80 2.50 -11.48
C PHE A 85 -12.04 3.87 -12.12
N ILE A 86 -12.53 3.92 -13.36
CA ILE A 86 -12.84 5.19 -14.03
C ILE A 86 -14.04 5.85 -13.34
N GLN A 87 -15.11 5.10 -13.12
CA GLN A 87 -16.29 5.62 -12.44
C GLN A 87 -15.96 6.10 -11.02
N SER A 88 -15.02 5.45 -10.32
CA SER A 88 -14.62 5.84 -8.96
C SER A 88 -13.89 7.19 -8.89
N LEU A 89 -13.33 7.68 -10.00
CA LEU A 89 -12.76 9.03 -10.05
C LEU A 89 -13.83 10.12 -10.14
N GLY A 90 -15.06 9.75 -10.48
CA GLY A 90 -16.16 10.67 -10.71
C GLY A 90 -16.03 11.39 -12.05
N GLN A 91 -17.17 11.83 -12.59
CA GLN A 91 -17.19 12.86 -13.63
C GLN A 91 -17.19 14.23 -12.93
N VAL A 92 -16.51 15.22 -13.51
CA VAL A 92 -16.67 16.60 -13.06
C VAL A 92 -18.09 17.04 -13.40
N THR A 93 -18.91 17.24 -12.38
CA THR A 93 -20.29 17.74 -12.50
C THR A 93 -20.36 19.19 -12.03
N PRO A 94 -21.47 19.91 -12.28
CA PRO A 94 -21.69 21.24 -11.70
C PRO A 94 -21.48 21.28 -10.17
N GLU A 95 -21.85 20.22 -9.46
CA GLU A 95 -21.67 20.07 -8.02
C GLU A 95 -20.19 20.02 -7.62
N THR A 96 -19.33 19.41 -8.45
CA THR A 96 -17.87 19.39 -8.22
C THR A 96 -17.28 20.80 -8.08
N PHE A 97 -17.82 21.79 -8.80
CA PHE A 97 -17.39 23.18 -8.69
C PHE A 97 -17.80 23.85 -7.36
N GLY A 98 -18.76 23.27 -6.64
CA GLY A 98 -19.16 23.70 -5.29
C GLY A 98 -18.44 22.93 -4.16
N GLU A 99 -17.86 21.76 -4.46
CA GLU A 99 -17.21 20.88 -3.48
C GLU A 99 -15.68 21.03 -3.46
N VAL A 100 -15.08 21.38 -4.59
CA VAL A 100 -13.62 21.39 -4.78
C VAL A 100 -13.12 22.82 -5.02
N THR A 101 -11.96 23.16 -4.45
CA THR A 101 -11.34 24.47 -4.66
C THR A 101 -10.83 24.65 -6.09
N GLU A 102 -10.57 25.89 -6.52
CA GLU A 102 -10.03 26.17 -7.85
C GLU A 102 -8.70 25.42 -8.10
N ASP A 103 -7.84 25.35 -7.08
CA ASP A 103 -6.62 24.56 -7.14
C ASP A 103 -6.91 23.06 -7.22
N GLY A 104 -7.94 22.58 -6.53
CA GLY A 104 -8.42 21.21 -6.64
C GLY A 104 -8.89 20.82 -8.06
N LEU A 105 -9.42 21.76 -8.84
CA LEU A 105 -9.79 21.51 -10.24
C LEU A 105 -8.57 21.17 -11.13
N LYS A 106 -7.36 21.63 -10.75
CA LYS A 106 -6.11 21.26 -11.45
C LYS A 106 -5.85 19.77 -11.43
N PHE A 107 -6.30 19.05 -10.40
CA PHE A 107 -6.22 17.58 -10.38
C PHE A 107 -6.99 16.98 -11.56
N TYR A 108 -8.24 17.38 -11.74
CA TYR A 108 -9.09 16.87 -12.82
C TYR A 108 -8.57 17.29 -14.19
N GLU A 109 -8.10 18.54 -14.33
CA GLU A 109 -7.47 19.01 -15.56
C GLU A 109 -6.27 18.13 -15.94
N LEU A 110 -5.35 17.89 -15.00
CA LEU A 110 -4.16 17.08 -15.25
C LEU A 110 -4.48 15.61 -15.53
N LEU A 111 -5.49 15.06 -14.86
CA LEU A 111 -5.96 13.69 -15.08
C LEU A 111 -6.54 13.53 -16.50
N GLN A 112 -7.39 14.48 -16.93
CA GLN A 112 -8.05 14.48 -18.23
C GLN A 112 -7.12 14.89 -19.38
N ARG A 113 -6.03 15.62 -19.09
CA ARG A 113 -5.06 16.07 -20.10
C ARG A 113 -4.38 14.92 -20.84
N TYR A 114 -4.20 13.76 -20.19
CA TYR A 114 -3.47 12.63 -20.76
C TYR A 114 -4.42 11.48 -21.09
N ALA A 115 -4.83 11.36 -22.35
CA ALA A 115 -5.64 10.22 -22.82
C ALA A 115 -5.01 8.86 -22.51
N SER A 116 -3.66 8.78 -22.52
CA SER A 116 -2.93 7.56 -22.13
C SER A 116 -3.17 7.17 -20.67
N LEU A 117 -3.32 8.15 -19.77
CA LEU A 117 -3.57 7.92 -18.35
C LEU A 117 -5.00 7.42 -18.12
N GLU A 118 -5.98 8.07 -18.73
CA GLU A 118 -7.37 7.62 -18.71
C GLU A 118 -7.49 6.18 -19.25
N GLN A 119 -6.87 5.89 -20.40
CA GLN A 119 -6.83 4.54 -20.95
C GLN A 119 -6.17 3.55 -19.98
N ALA A 120 -5.04 3.90 -19.38
CA ALA A 120 -4.35 3.02 -18.44
C ALA A 120 -5.18 2.73 -17.19
N ILE A 121 -5.94 3.70 -16.68
CA ILE A 121 -6.88 3.50 -15.57
C ILE A 121 -8.04 2.60 -16.00
N ALA A 122 -8.59 2.80 -17.20
CA ALA A 122 -9.67 1.96 -17.73
C ALA A 122 -9.24 0.49 -17.86
N GLN A 123 -7.95 0.23 -18.14
CA GLN A 123 -7.39 -1.12 -18.19
C GLN A 123 -7.25 -1.79 -16.81
N LEU A 124 -7.37 -1.07 -15.70
CA LEU A 124 -7.33 -1.67 -14.36
C LEU A 124 -8.54 -2.57 -14.08
N THR A 125 -9.73 -2.22 -14.59
CA THR A 125 -10.95 -3.01 -14.36
C THR A 125 -10.88 -4.41 -14.99
N PRO A 126 -10.54 -4.59 -16.28
CA PRO A 126 -10.36 -5.92 -16.85
C PRO A 126 -9.10 -6.63 -16.33
N LEU A 127 -8.12 -5.89 -15.82
CA LEU A 127 -6.94 -6.48 -15.16
C LEU A 127 -7.34 -7.12 -13.82
N TYR A 128 -8.08 -6.40 -12.97
CA TYR A 128 -8.41 -6.80 -11.60
C TYR A 128 -9.10 -8.16 -11.53
N THR A 129 -8.46 -9.12 -10.85
CA THR A 129 -8.94 -10.51 -10.76
C THR A 129 -9.26 -10.89 -9.31
N PRO A 130 -10.54 -10.99 -8.92
CA PRO A 130 -10.93 -11.32 -7.55
C PRO A 130 -10.66 -12.78 -7.21
N CYS A 131 -9.76 -13.06 -6.27
CA CYS A 131 -9.43 -14.45 -5.90
C CYS A 131 -9.18 -14.68 -4.40
N CYS A 132 -9.04 -13.65 -3.57
CA CYS A 132 -8.84 -13.82 -2.12
C CYS A 132 -9.46 -12.67 -1.33
N LEU A 133 -9.42 -12.75 0.00
CA LEU A 133 -9.75 -11.63 0.86
C LEU A 133 -8.64 -10.58 0.76
N ILE A 134 -9.01 -9.34 0.49
CA ILE A 134 -8.13 -8.17 0.55
C ILE A 134 -8.69 -7.14 1.53
N HIS A 135 -7.81 -6.34 2.10
CA HIS A 135 -8.12 -5.21 2.96
C HIS A 135 -8.76 -4.06 2.19
N ASN A 136 -8.28 -3.79 0.96
CA ASN A 136 -8.77 -2.78 0.02
C ASN A 136 -8.64 -1.29 0.46
N ASP A 137 -8.20 -1.03 1.69
CA ASP A 137 -7.76 0.30 2.15
C ASP A 137 -6.43 0.25 2.91
N LEU A 138 -5.50 -0.56 2.43
CA LEU A 138 -4.28 -0.85 3.16
C LEU A 138 -3.36 0.38 3.18
N ARG A 139 -3.18 0.97 4.36
CA ARG A 139 -2.28 2.09 4.66
C ARG A 139 -1.37 1.73 5.84
N PHE A 140 -0.30 2.49 6.06
CA PHE A 140 0.58 2.23 7.22
C PHE A 140 -0.14 2.38 8.56
N ALA A 141 -1.11 3.30 8.70
CA ALA A 141 -1.93 3.43 9.90
C ALA A 141 -2.78 2.17 10.20
N ASN A 142 -3.02 1.32 9.20
CA ASN A 142 -3.80 0.09 9.34
C ASN A 142 -2.90 -1.13 9.61
N LEU A 143 -1.60 -0.91 9.81
CA LEU A 143 -0.61 -1.91 10.17
C LEU A 143 -0.06 -1.59 11.56
N LEU A 144 -0.15 -2.53 12.48
CA LEU A 144 0.45 -2.40 13.81
C LEU A 144 1.76 -3.18 13.88
N VAL A 145 2.76 -2.62 14.54
CA VAL A 145 4.09 -3.22 14.72
C VAL A 145 4.38 -3.41 16.20
N HIS A 146 4.82 -4.61 16.57
CA HIS A 146 5.19 -4.92 17.95
C HIS A 146 6.42 -4.10 18.39
N HIS A 147 6.45 -3.57 19.61
CA HIS A 147 7.56 -2.75 20.12
C HIS A 147 8.94 -3.47 20.09
N GLN A 148 8.93 -4.80 20.10
CA GLN A 148 10.12 -5.66 20.06
C GLN A 148 10.27 -6.41 18.73
N TRP A 149 9.76 -5.86 17.63
CA TRP A 149 9.78 -6.53 16.32
C TRP A 149 11.19 -6.92 15.88
N GLN A 150 12.22 -6.13 16.24
CA GLN A 150 13.62 -6.44 15.91
C GLN A 150 14.11 -7.71 16.61
N SER A 151 13.79 -7.88 17.90
CA SER A 151 14.18 -9.07 18.67
C SER A 151 13.38 -10.29 18.25
N GLN A 152 12.08 -10.14 17.99
CA GLN A 152 11.23 -11.22 17.48
C GLN A 152 11.72 -11.75 16.12
N ALA A 153 12.16 -10.85 15.24
CA ALA A 153 12.75 -11.23 13.95
C ALA A 153 14.09 -11.96 14.10
N ARG A 154 14.81 -11.79 15.23
CA ARG A 154 16.13 -12.40 15.50
C ARG A 154 16.03 -13.76 16.20
N GLU A 155 15.20 -13.86 17.23
CA GLU A 155 15.18 -14.99 18.15
C GLU A 155 14.30 -16.13 17.67
N HIS A 156 13.23 -15.82 16.94
CA HIS A 156 12.27 -16.82 16.47
C HIS A 156 11.87 -16.58 15.01
N PRO A 157 12.82 -16.65 14.04
CA PRO A 157 12.50 -16.46 12.62
C PRO A 157 11.49 -17.49 12.08
N GLU A 158 11.37 -18.66 12.72
CA GLU A 158 10.42 -19.72 12.37
C GLU A 158 9.12 -19.71 13.18
N GLU A 159 9.05 -18.98 14.31
CA GLU A 159 7.80 -18.90 15.06
C GLU A 159 6.90 -17.83 14.45
N ASP A 160 5.62 -18.18 14.26
CA ASP A 160 4.52 -17.31 13.86
C ASP A 160 4.20 -16.17 14.85
N ALA A 161 5.18 -15.67 15.61
CA ALA A 161 5.10 -14.37 16.25
C ALA A 161 5.19 -13.30 15.15
N ALA A 162 4.10 -13.13 14.39
CA ALA A 162 4.04 -12.10 13.37
C ALA A 162 4.32 -10.75 14.07
N PRO A 163 5.39 -10.02 13.70
CA PRO A 163 5.69 -8.72 14.30
C PRO A 163 4.68 -7.66 13.84
N VAL A 164 3.88 -7.97 12.81
CA VAL A 164 2.90 -7.08 12.19
C VAL A 164 1.48 -7.63 12.41
N ARG A 165 0.53 -6.74 12.64
CA ARG A 165 -0.93 -7.02 12.62
C ARG A 165 -1.62 -6.11 11.62
N VAL A 166 -2.71 -6.58 11.03
CA VAL A 166 -3.55 -5.79 10.14
C VAL A 166 -4.87 -5.51 10.84
N ILE A 167 -5.24 -4.23 10.93
CA ILE A 167 -6.46 -3.75 11.57
C ILE A 167 -7.34 -2.99 10.59
N ASP A 168 -8.54 -2.58 11.04
CA ASP A 168 -9.42 -1.69 10.29
C ASP A 168 -9.93 -2.26 8.94
N TRP A 169 -10.49 -3.47 9.03
CA TRP A 169 -11.00 -4.24 7.89
C TRP A 169 -12.32 -3.71 7.29
N GLU A 170 -12.77 -2.49 7.61
CA GLU A 170 -14.11 -2.02 7.24
C GLU A 170 -14.35 -1.97 5.71
N LYS A 171 -13.29 -1.79 4.92
CA LYS A 171 -13.35 -1.74 3.45
C LYS A 171 -12.97 -3.05 2.76
N TRP A 172 -12.91 -4.17 3.49
CA TRP A 172 -12.53 -5.47 2.96
C TRP A 172 -13.31 -5.84 1.68
N ARG A 173 -12.66 -6.61 0.79
CA ARG A 173 -13.29 -7.15 -0.42
C ARG A 173 -12.81 -8.55 -0.74
N TRP A 174 -13.61 -9.30 -1.50
CA TRP A 174 -13.06 -10.41 -2.28
C TRP A 174 -12.44 -9.82 -3.55
N GLY A 175 -11.12 -9.88 -3.67
CA GLY A 175 -10.38 -9.02 -4.57
C GLY A 175 -9.06 -9.57 -5.08
N ASP A 176 -8.37 -8.72 -5.84
CA ASP A 176 -7.06 -9.01 -6.41
C ASP A 176 -5.98 -8.75 -5.36
N PRO A 177 -5.18 -9.76 -4.96
CA PRO A 177 -4.18 -9.61 -3.90
C PRO A 177 -3.11 -8.54 -4.19
N THR A 178 -2.83 -8.29 -5.47
CA THR A 178 -1.83 -7.30 -5.88
C THR A 178 -2.30 -5.87 -5.68
N PHE A 179 -3.60 -5.66 -5.47
CA PHE A 179 -4.17 -4.35 -5.15
C PHE A 179 -3.62 -3.82 -3.82
N ASP A 180 -3.74 -4.60 -2.76
CA ASP A 180 -3.23 -4.24 -1.43
C ASP A 180 -1.70 -4.11 -1.41
N LEU A 181 -0.99 -5.00 -2.11
CA LEU A 181 0.47 -4.89 -2.23
C LEU A 181 0.87 -3.61 -2.96
N GLY A 182 0.18 -3.27 -4.05
CA GLY A 182 0.36 -2.00 -4.77
C GLY A 182 0.07 -0.79 -3.89
N ARG A 183 -0.97 -0.84 -3.05
CA ARG A 183 -1.26 0.23 -2.07
C ARG A 183 -0.11 0.45 -1.10
N LEU A 184 0.48 -0.61 -0.55
CA LEU A 184 1.65 -0.46 0.32
C LEU A 184 2.88 0.08 -0.40
N VAL A 185 3.12 -0.32 -1.65
CA VAL A 185 4.17 0.31 -2.48
C VAL A 185 3.89 1.81 -2.64
N ALA A 186 2.64 2.19 -2.89
CA ALA A 186 2.23 3.59 -2.96
C ALA A 186 2.45 4.34 -1.63
N GLU A 187 2.23 3.71 -0.47
CA GLU A 187 2.51 4.32 0.84
C GLU A 187 3.99 4.72 0.99
N TYR A 188 4.93 3.86 0.57
CA TYR A 188 6.36 4.22 0.56
C TYR A 188 6.67 5.35 -0.42
N LEU A 189 6.11 5.30 -1.63
CA LEU A 189 6.32 6.36 -2.63
C LEU A 189 5.75 7.69 -2.17
N LYS A 190 4.60 7.70 -1.48
CA LYS A 190 4.03 8.92 -0.88
C LYS A 190 4.95 9.53 0.17
N ARG A 191 5.65 8.72 0.97
CA ARG A 191 6.62 9.25 1.94
C ARG A 191 7.76 9.99 1.25
N TRP A 192 8.32 9.41 0.20
CA TRP A 192 9.29 10.12 -0.65
C TRP A 192 8.70 11.40 -1.26
N LEU A 193 7.53 11.31 -1.89
CA LEU A 193 6.88 12.47 -2.54
C LEU A 193 6.55 13.60 -1.57
N ARG A 194 6.09 13.30 -0.36
CA ARG A 194 5.80 14.28 0.69
C ARG A 194 7.06 14.92 1.27
N SER A 195 8.21 14.26 1.14
CA SER A 195 9.50 14.78 1.59
C SER A 195 10.11 15.80 0.63
N LEU A 196 9.53 15.96 -0.57
CA LEU A 196 9.98 16.95 -1.56
C LEU A 196 9.73 18.36 -1.03
N MET A 197 10.79 19.15 -0.92
CA MET A 197 10.69 20.59 -0.65
C MET A 197 10.27 21.35 -1.91
N ALA A 198 9.08 21.06 -2.42
CA ALA A 198 8.56 21.68 -3.63
C ALA A 198 7.75 22.93 -3.28
N SER A 199 8.43 24.08 -3.13
CA SER A 199 7.75 25.38 -3.23
C SER A 199 7.52 25.74 -4.70
N GLN A 200 6.65 26.72 -4.98
CA GLN A 200 6.43 27.20 -6.35
C GLN A 200 7.72 27.75 -6.99
N ASP A 201 8.68 28.19 -6.18
CA ASP A 201 9.94 28.81 -6.60
C ASP A 201 11.11 27.83 -6.74
N VAL A 202 10.94 26.56 -6.33
CA VAL A 202 11.99 25.54 -6.43
C VAL A 202 11.71 24.65 -7.65
N PRO A 203 12.60 24.63 -8.66
CA PRO A 203 12.50 23.73 -9.80
C PRO A 203 12.38 22.27 -9.34
N ILE A 204 11.59 21.45 -10.04
CA ILE A 204 11.35 20.04 -9.69
C ILE A 204 12.66 19.26 -9.50
N GLU A 205 13.64 19.46 -10.40
CA GLU A 205 14.96 18.81 -10.31
C GLU A 205 15.69 19.15 -9.00
N GLN A 206 15.53 20.37 -8.51
CA GLN A 206 16.09 20.81 -7.25
C GLN A 206 15.28 20.29 -6.06
N ALA A 207 13.94 20.26 -6.15
CA ALA A 207 13.08 19.67 -5.13
C ALA A 207 13.38 18.17 -4.92
N LEU A 208 13.69 17.43 -5.99
CA LEU A 208 14.12 16.03 -5.93
C LEU A 208 15.44 15.86 -5.16
N ARG A 209 16.41 16.74 -5.38
CA ARG A 209 17.70 16.71 -4.66
C ARG A 209 17.61 17.10 -3.19
N LEU A 210 16.61 17.91 -2.84
CA LEU A 210 16.38 18.42 -1.49
C LEU A 210 15.38 17.57 -0.69
N ALA A 211 14.96 16.41 -1.22
CA ALA A 211 14.06 15.50 -0.53
C ALA A 211 14.64 15.11 0.85
N THR A 212 13.89 15.33 1.93
CA THR A 212 14.32 14.92 3.28
C THR A 212 14.25 13.40 3.47
N THR A 213 13.51 12.70 2.61
CA THR A 213 13.49 11.25 2.48
C THR A 213 13.65 10.91 0.99
N PRO A 214 14.88 10.82 0.47
CA PRO A 214 15.11 10.51 -0.94
C PRO A 214 14.59 9.12 -1.30
N LEU A 215 14.29 8.89 -2.58
CA LEU A 215 13.70 7.63 -3.06
C LEU A 215 14.59 6.43 -2.73
N GLU A 216 15.90 6.61 -2.81
CA GLU A 216 16.94 5.63 -2.50
C GLU A 216 16.85 5.14 -1.04
N GLN A 217 16.31 5.94 -0.12
CA GLN A 217 16.12 5.57 1.27
C GLN A 217 14.95 4.59 1.46
N VAL A 218 13.91 4.67 0.62
CA VAL A 218 12.72 3.80 0.71
C VAL A 218 12.77 2.60 -0.23
N GLN A 219 13.52 2.69 -1.33
CA GLN A 219 13.71 1.62 -2.32
C GLN A 219 14.04 0.25 -1.70
N PRO A 220 15.01 0.12 -0.76
CA PRO A 220 15.31 -1.17 -0.13
C PRO A 220 14.11 -1.78 0.60
N SER A 221 13.29 -0.95 1.25
CA SER A 221 12.07 -1.41 1.91
C SER A 221 11.00 -1.83 0.92
N ILE A 222 10.82 -1.09 -0.18
CA ILE A 222 9.90 -1.48 -1.27
C ILE A 222 10.31 -2.85 -1.85
N ARG A 223 11.61 -3.06 -2.12
CA ARG A 223 12.14 -4.37 -2.58
C ARG A 223 11.80 -5.47 -1.59
N GLN A 224 12.09 -5.26 -0.31
CA GLN A 224 11.88 -6.29 0.71
C GLN A 224 10.40 -6.55 1.02
N LEU A 225 9.54 -5.54 0.92
CA LEU A 225 8.08 -5.71 0.98
C LEU A 225 7.61 -6.73 -0.07
N VAL A 226 7.97 -6.50 -1.34
CA VAL A 226 7.56 -7.38 -2.44
C VAL A 226 8.21 -8.76 -2.32
N ARG A 227 9.47 -8.85 -1.88
CA ARG A 227 10.14 -10.13 -1.62
C ARG A 227 9.46 -10.94 -0.52
N GLY A 228 9.15 -10.32 0.62
CA GLY A 228 8.46 -10.99 1.73
C GLY A 228 7.09 -11.49 1.32
N TYR A 229 6.37 -10.69 0.55
CA TYR A 229 5.09 -11.10 -0.03
C TYR A 229 5.24 -12.32 -0.94
N TRP A 230 6.15 -12.24 -1.92
CA TRP A 230 6.36 -13.31 -2.90
C TRP A 230 6.88 -14.60 -2.24
N HIS A 231 7.83 -14.51 -1.32
CA HIS A 231 8.38 -15.68 -0.63
C HIS A 231 7.31 -16.44 0.16
N GLN A 232 6.39 -15.71 0.79
CA GLN A 232 5.31 -16.31 1.58
C GLN A 232 4.14 -16.83 0.72
N PHE A 233 3.97 -16.29 -0.48
CA PHE A 233 2.93 -16.66 -1.44
C PHE A 233 3.48 -16.76 -2.87
N PRO A 234 4.37 -17.74 -3.15
CA PRO A 234 5.02 -17.87 -4.45
C PRO A 234 4.03 -18.24 -5.57
N GLU A 235 2.92 -18.92 -5.26
CA GLU A 235 1.89 -19.31 -6.23
C GLU A 235 1.20 -18.11 -6.87
N VAL A 236 1.32 -16.91 -6.29
CA VAL A 236 0.78 -15.66 -6.85
C VAL A 236 1.33 -15.37 -8.25
N THR A 237 2.57 -15.73 -8.55
CA THR A 237 3.18 -15.49 -9.87
C THR A 237 2.73 -16.51 -10.92
N GLN A 238 2.28 -17.70 -10.49
CA GLN A 238 1.63 -18.66 -11.38
C GLN A 238 0.23 -18.17 -11.77
N ARG A 239 -0.48 -17.55 -10.82
CA ARG A 239 -1.81 -16.95 -11.04
C ARG A 239 -1.72 -15.67 -11.87
N PHE A 240 -0.70 -14.86 -11.61
CA PHE A 240 -0.47 -13.57 -12.26
C PHE A 240 0.94 -13.55 -12.85
N PRO A 241 1.14 -14.04 -14.10
CA PRO A 241 2.44 -14.00 -14.76
C PRO A 241 3.01 -12.58 -14.88
N ASP A 242 2.15 -11.57 -14.89
CA ASP A 242 2.48 -10.13 -14.91
C ASP A 242 2.55 -9.49 -13.50
N PHE A 243 2.76 -10.29 -12.45
CA PHE A 243 2.66 -9.90 -11.04
C PHE A 243 3.28 -8.55 -10.70
N LEU A 244 4.56 -8.33 -11.03
CA LEU A 244 5.22 -7.06 -10.70
C LEU A 244 4.62 -5.87 -11.45
N ALA A 245 4.31 -6.04 -12.73
CA ALA A 245 3.72 -4.97 -13.55
C ALA A 245 2.34 -4.59 -13.01
N ARG A 246 1.57 -5.59 -12.55
CA ARG A 246 0.29 -5.39 -11.89
C ARG A 246 0.43 -4.66 -10.54
N VAL A 247 1.41 -5.02 -9.71
CA VAL A 247 1.73 -4.29 -8.47
C VAL A 247 2.07 -2.84 -8.75
N MET A 248 2.88 -2.55 -9.78
CA MET A 248 3.19 -1.17 -10.19
C MET A 248 1.93 -0.41 -10.61
N ARG A 249 1.08 -1.00 -11.45
CA ARG A 249 -0.19 -0.36 -11.87
C ARG A 249 -1.09 -0.04 -10.69
N PHE A 250 -1.25 -0.96 -9.73
CA PHE A 250 -2.05 -0.69 -8.54
C PHE A 250 -1.38 0.29 -7.56
N ALA A 251 -0.05 0.38 -7.54
CA ALA A 251 0.65 1.45 -6.83
C ALA A 251 0.38 2.82 -7.47
N GLY A 252 0.41 2.91 -8.80
CA GLY A 252 0.03 4.12 -9.53
C GLY A 252 -1.41 4.53 -9.27
N TRP A 253 -2.34 3.58 -9.28
CA TRP A 253 -3.72 3.82 -8.85
C TRP A 253 -3.80 4.32 -7.40
N GLY A 254 -3.03 3.70 -6.49
CA GLY A 254 -2.94 4.11 -5.09
C GLY A 254 -2.54 5.57 -4.90
N LEU A 255 -1.61 6.06 -5.72
CA LEU A 255 -1.21 7.47 -5.74
C LEU A 255 -2.33 8.39 -6.25
N ILE A 256 -3.06 8.02 -7.31
CA ILE A 256 -4.18 8.82 -7.84
C ILE A 256 -5.29 8.93 -6.79
N GLU A 257 -5.68 7.82 -6.18
CA GLU A 257 -6.71 7.79 -5.15
C GLU A 257 -6.33 8.63 -3.92
N SER A 258 -5.07 8.56 -3.49
CA SER A 258 -4.62 9.38 -2.38
C SER A 258 -4.66 10.88 -2.72
N LEU A 259 -4.37 11.25 -3.97
CA LEU A 259 -4.44 12.65 -4.42
C LEU A 259 -5.90 13.12 -4.51
N ARG A 260 -6.79 12.28 -5.07
CA ARG A 260 -8.23 12.54 -5.13
C ARG A 260 -8.83 12.74 -3.74
N ALA A 261 -8.50 11.86 -2.80
CA ALA A 261 -8.95 11.99 -1.42
C ALA A 261 -8.44 13.30 -0.79
N HIS A 262 -7.18 13.68 -1.06
CA HIS A 262 -6.64 14.94 -0.56
C HIS A 262 -7.39 16.15 -1.12
N VAL A 263 -7.63 16.20 -2.43
CA VAL A 263 -8.37 17.28 -3.12
C VAL A 263 -9.81 17.43 -2.64
N TYR A 264 -10.42 16.33 -2.16
CA TYR A 264 -11.78 16.38 -1.63
C TYR A 264 -11.85 17.04 -0.24
N TYR A 265 -10.80 16.90 0.57
CA TYR A 265 -10.78 17.41 1.95
C TYR A 265 -9.90 18.67 2.14
N TYR A 266 -8.99 18.93 1.20
CA TYR A 266 -7.95 19.95 1.26
C TYR A 266 -7.64 20.52 -0.13
N ASP A 267 -6.78 21.53 -0.18
CA ASP A 267 -6.28 22.10 -1.44
C ASP A 267 -5.33 21.16 -2.19
N PHE A 268 -5.25 21.33 -3.52
CA PHE A 268 -4.31 20.59 -4.34
C PHE A 268 -2.85 20.89 -3.90
N PRO A 269 -2.00 19.87 -3.68
CA PRO A 269 -0.68 20.05 -3.07
C PRO A 269 0.38 20.57 -4.06
N GLY A 270 -0.01 21.47 -4.98
CA GLY A 270 0.85 22.16 -5.93
C GLY A 270 1.81 21.23 -6.68
N ASN A 271 3.10 21.58 -6.66
CA ASN A 271 4.15 20.85 -7.36
C ASN A 271 4.31 19.40 -6.86
N VAL A 272 4.05 19.12 -5.57
CA VAL A 272 4.05 17.74 -5.05
C VAL A 272 2.92 16.93 -5.67
N GLY A 273 1.73 17.52 -5.80
CA GLY A 273 0.59 16.88 -6.48
C GLY A 273 0.86 16.57 -7.95
N ILE A 274 1.51 17.50 -8.66
CA ILE A 274 1.95 17.29 -10.05
C ILE A 274 2.96 16.13 -10.13
N CYS A 275 3.98 16.12 -9.28
CA CYS A 275 4.97 15.05 -9.24
C CYS A 275 4.33 13.69 -8.95
N GLN A 276 3.43 13.63 -7.96
CA GLN A 276 2.69 12.42 -7.61
C GLN A 276 1.90 11.87 -8.80
N LEU A 277 1.21 12.74 -9.55
CA LEU A 277 0.47 12.32 -10.74
C LEU A 277 1.39 11.85 -11.88
N GLN A 278 2.56 12.47 -12.06
CA GLN A 278 3.54 12.01 -13.06
C GLN A 278 4.13 10.63 -12.71
N VAL A 279 4.43 10.41 -11.43
CA VAL A 279 4.84 9.08 -10.94
C VAL A 279 3.71 8.08 -11.16
N ALA A 280 2.49 8.40 -10.75
CA ALA A 280 1.32 7.54 -10.95
C ALA A 280 1.11 7.17 -12.42
N LYS A 281 1.21 8.15 -13.32
CA LYS A 281 1.12 7.95 -14.78
C LYS A 281 2.20 7.00 -15.29
N SER A 282 3.44 7.16 -14.84
CA SER A 282 4.54 6.28 -15.23
C SER A 282 4.29 4.83 -14.81
N LEU A 283 3.85 4.63 -13.57
CA LEU A 283 3.51 3.30 -13.02
C LEU A 283 2.35 2.62 -13.76
N LEU A 284 1.34 3.40 -14.15
CA LEU A 284 0.15 2.89 -14.85
C LEU A 284 0.44 2.60 -16.33
N CYS A 285 1.12 3.51 -17.01
CA CYS A 285 1.30 3.47 -18.47
C CYS A 285 2.54 2.67 -18.90
N ALA A 286 3.60 2.65 -18.07
CA ALA A 286 4.87 2.02 -18.37
C ALA A 286 5.43 1.30 -17.12
N PRO A 287 4.72 0.30 -16.58
CA PRO A 287 5.11 -0.36 -15.34
C PRO A 287 6.50 -1.01 -15.42
N ASP A 288 6.82 -1.70 -16.51
CA ASP A 288 8.11 -2.39 -16.68
C ASP A 288 9.30 -1.40 -16.68
N ALA A 289 9.14 -0.26 -17.36
CA ALA A 289 10.14 0.81 -17.36
C ALA A 289 10.24 1.52 -16.01
N SER A 290 9.18 1.47 -15.18
CA SER A 290 9.17 2.09 -13.86
C SER A 290 9.78 1.21 -12.77
N MET A 291 9.87 -0.11 -12.98
CA MET A 291 10.40 -1.04 -11.97
C MET A 291 11.83 -0.70 -11.51
N PRO A 292 12.81 -0.40 -12.39
CA PRO A 292 14.17 -0.05 -11.95
C PRO A 292 14.20 1.23 -11.11
N VAL A 293 13.27 2.16 -11.34
CA VAL A 293 13.17 3.40 -10.56
C VAL A 293 12.56 3.14 -9.19
N VAL A 294 11.49 2.33 -9.12
CA VAL A 294 10.78 2.03 -7.87
C VAL A 294 11.57 1.09 -6.98
N PHE A 295 12.26 0.12 -7.57
CA PHE A 295 13.07 -0.86 -6.84
C PHE A 295 14.53 -0.43 -6.69
N GLY A 296 15.04 0.51 -7.49
CA GLY A 296 16.47 0.86 -7.54
C GLY A 296 17.26 -0.03 -8.51
N GLU A 297 18.54 0.31 -8.70
CA GLU A 297 19.45 -0.40 -9.64
C GLU A 297 19.73 -1.86 -9.26
N ASP A 298 19.51 -2.21 -7.99
CA ASP A 298 19.46 -3.61 -7.55
C ASP A 298 18.17 -4.28 -8.05
N GLU A 299 18.31 -5.08 -9.11
CA GLU A 299 17.20 -5.76 -9.74
C GLU A 299 16.42 -6.63 -8.74
N LEU A 300 15.10 -6.39 -8.63
CA LEU A 300 14.18 -7.27 -7.91
C LEU A 300 14.06 -8.58 -8.68
N ARG A 301 14.98 -9.51 -8.41
CA ARG A 301 14.93 -10.87 -8.95
C ARG A 301 14.01 -11.73 -8.11
N LEU A 302 12.84 -12.06 -8.67
CA LEU A 302 11.91 -13.06 -8.12
C LEU A 302 12.39 -14.50 -8.33
N SER A 303 13.69 -14.71 -8.44
CA SER A 303 14.35 -16.02 -8.48
C SER A 303 15.24 -16.24 -7.25
N ASP A 304 15.57 -15.17 -6.53
CA ASP A 304 16.57 -15.21 -5.48
C ASP A 304 15.89 -15.52 -4.15
N THR A 305 16.20 -16.68 -3.59
CA THR A 305 15.95 -16.95 -2.17
C THR A 305 16.77 -15.94 -1.36
N PRO A 306 16.18 -15.09 -0.50
CA PRO A 306 16.97 -14.11 0.20
C PRO A 306 17.87 -14.82 1.21
N ALA A 307 19.19 -14.63 1.08
CA ALA A 307 20.04 -14.62 2.26
C ALA A 307 19.53 -13.47 3.14
N ILE A 308 19.04 -13.79 4.34
CA ILE A 308 18.67 -12.78 5.33
C ILE A 308 19.90 -11.87 5.49
N PRO A 309 19.82 -10.56 5.15
CA PRO A 309 20.98 -9.69 5.28
C PRO A 309 21.39 -9.67 6.76
N PRO A 310 22.70 -9.83 7.08
CA PRO A 310 23.16 -9.79 8.46
C PRO A 310 22.78 -8.42 9.05
N LEU A 311 22.11 -8.45 10.19
CA LEU A 311 21.67 -7.25 10.89
C LEU A 311 22.88 -6.41 11.34
N PRO A 312 22.79 -5.07 11.32
CA PRO A 312 23.80 -4.21 11.93
C PRO A 312 23.94 -4.55 13.41
N ALA A 313 25.19 -4.59 13.87
CA ALA A 313 25.53 -4.87 15.27
C ALA A 313 24.82 -3.85 16.19
N PRO A 314 24.32 -4.28 17.36
CA PRO A 314 23.75 -3.36 18.33
C PRO A 314 24.79 -2.29 18.71
N PRO A 315 24.38 -1.04 18.98
CA PRO A 315 25.28 -0.05 19.56
C PRO A 315 25.84 -0.62 20.86
N LEU A 316 27.17 -0.57 21.00
CA LEU A 316 27.86 -0.99 22.22
C LEU A 316 27.27 -0.19 23.40
N PRO A 317 26.98 -0.85 24.54
CA PRO A 317 26.51 -0.14 25.71
C PRO A 317 27.53 0.93 26.08
N ALA A 318 27.02 2.15 26.34
CA ALA A 318 27.83 3.22 26.89
C ALA A 318 28.48 2.69 28.17
N ILE A 319 29.81 2.64 28.17
CA ILE A 319 30.58 2.37 29.37
C ILE A 319 30.40 3.62 30.24
N GLU A 320 29.57 3.50 31.27
CA GLU A 320 29.55 4.48 32.36
C GLU A 320 30.90 4.36 33.10
N GLU A 321 31.72 5.41 33.03
CA GLU A 321 32.90 5.61 33.87
C GLU A 321 32.53 6.17 35.24
#